data_AF-A0A6N9P7Z6-F1
#
_entry.id   AF-A0A6N9P7Z6-F1
#
_cell.length_a   1.000
_cell.length_b   1.000
_cell.length_c   1.000
_cell.angle_alpha   90.00
_cell.angle_beta   90.00
_cell.angle_gamma   90.00
#
_symmetry.space_group_name_H-M   'P 1'
#
loop_
_entity.id
_entity.type
_entity.pdbx_description
1 polymer ?
#
loop_
_entity_poly.entity_id
_entity_poly.type
_entity_poly.pdbx_seq_one_letter_code
_entity_poly.pdbx_strand_id
1 'polypeptide(L)'
;MNPPIPKSRKALRDKLIEAAIAKFESISPGTHQSFWEIVISDIEYHAQGNSGNKNNHFNENRQVIGITALVTSGEKHGALLARAVQCAGLLLLSFLVSWFGSNRLVSMVVSLLVLILLSGSLYLTYNAQAKRMQLALRQYGETWVRHSAALFEYEQELLRFVYDLDPYDAVPPQLQPKRFQTQILQIRARNQARFESNMSGLAACVEQPPENT
;
A
#
# COMPACT_ATOMS: atom_id res chain seq x y z
N MET A 1 2.97 41.73 -8.87
CA MET A 1 3.31 40.53 -9.67
C MET A 1 2.83 39.31 -8.92
N ASN A 2 1.91 38.53 -9.47
CA ASN A 2 1.47 37.29 -8.83
C ASN A 2 2.58 36.23 -8.96
N PRO A 3 2.99 35.57 -7.87
CA PRO A 3 4.01 34.52 -7.95
C PRO A 3 3.51 33.36 -8.82
N PRO A 4 4.40 32.70 -9.58
CA PRO A 4 4.00 31.59 -10.44
C PRO A 4 3.38 30.46 -9.61
N ILE A 5 2.21 30.00 -10.08
CA ILE A 5 1.48 28.87 -9.49
C ILE A 5 2.42 27.66 -9.48
N PRO A 6 2.65 27.02 -8.31
CA PRO A 6 3.55 25.87 -8.22
C PRO A 6 3.09 24.73 -9.14
N LYS A 7 4.03 24.21 -9.94
CA LYS A 7 3.76 23.20 -10.98
C LYS A 7 3.55 21.77 -10.44
N SER A 8 3.75 21.54 -9.14
CA SER A 8 3.55 20.25 -8.50
C SER A 8 3.12 20.39 -7.03
N ARG A 9 2.46 19.37 -6.49
CA ARG A 9 2.07 19.33 -5.06
C ARG A 9 3.28 19.39 -4.12
N LYS A 10 4.40 18.76 -4.51
CA LYS A 10 5.67 18.89 -3.78
C LYS A 10 6.12 20.35 -3.72
N ALA A 11 6.18 21.03 -4.87
CA ALA A 11 6.60 22.43 -4.92
C ALA A 11 5.65 23.37 -4.15
N LEU A 12 4.34 23.07 -4.12
CA LEU A 12 3.39 23.81 -3.28
C LEU A 12 3.69 23.61 -1.80
N ARG A 13 3.95 22.37 -1.37
CA ARG A 13 4.27 22.04 0.02
C ARG A 13 5.58 22.68 0.47
N ASP A 14 6.62 22.63 -0.36
CA ASP A 14 7.91 23.24 -0.04
C ASP A 14 7.74 24.75 0.17
N LYS A 15 6.97 25.42 -0.71
CA LYS A 15 6.62 26.84 -0.54
C LYS A 15 5.80 27.14 0.73
N LEU A 16 4.88 26.25 1.10
CA LEU A 16 4.09 26.40 2.34
C LEU A 16 4.96 26.25 3.58
N ILE A 17 5.91 25.32 3.57
CA ILE A 17 6.89 25.13 4.65
C ILE A 17 7.75 26.39 4.78
N GLU A 18 8.32 26.89 3.67
CA GLU A 18 9.12 28.12 3.66
C GLU A 18 8.32 29.32 4.20
N ALA A 19 7.08 29.49 3.77
CA ALA A 19 6.21 30.58 4.23
C ALA A 19 5.86 30.44 5.72
N ALA A 20 5.61 29.22 6.20
CA ALA A 20 5.32 28.97 7.60
C ALA A 20 6.53 29.23 8.49
N ILE A 21 7.73 28.82 8.07
CA ILE A 21 8.99 29.13 8.78
C ILE A 21 9.19 30.63 8.85
N ALA A 22 9.08 31.34 7.72
CA ALA A 22 9.28 32.79 7.67
C ALA A 22 8.29 33.53 8.58
N LYS A 23 7.01 33.14 8.57
CA LYS A 23 6.01 33.69 9.48
C LYS A 23 6.34 33.40 10.94
N PHE A 24 6.69 32.16 11.26
CA PHE A 24 6.99 31.73 12.62
C PHE A 24 8.16 32.54 13.21
N GLU A 25 9.26 32.65 12.47
CA GLU A 25 10.46 33.39 12.88
C GLU A 25 10.20 34.91 12.99
N SER A 26 9.30 35.45 12.17
CA SER A 26 8.90 36.87 12.28
C SER A 26 8.16 37.19 13.59
N ILE A 27 7.48 36.20 14.18
CA ILE A 27 6.66 36.38 15.38
C ILE A 27 7.41 35.94 16.64
N SER A 28 8.13 34.81 16.57
CA SER A 28 8.90 34.24 17.68
C SER A 28 10.35 34.02 17.24
N PRO A 29 11.15 35.09 17.15
CA PRO A 29 12.55 35.00 16.74
C PRO A 29 13.35 34.17 17.75
N GLY A 30 14.09 33.17 17.26
CA GLY A 30 14.93 32.30 18.08
C GLY A 30 15.31 31.02 17.34
N THR A 31 16.15 30.17 17.94
CA THR A 31 16.53 28.88 17.33
C THR A 31 15.45 27.83 17.54
N HIS A 32 14.42 27.84 16.68
CA HIS A 32 13.40 26.77 16.59
C HIS A 32 13.75 25.69 15.56
N GLN A 33 15.04 25.61 15.19
CA GLN A 33 15.55 24.72 14.16
C GLN A 33 15.14 23.26 14.40
N SER A 34 15.29 22.75 15.63
CA SER A 34 14.95 21.36 15.97
C SER A 34 13.45 21.06 15.81
N PHE A 35 12.57 22.04 16.07
CA PHE A 35 11.14 21.87 15.81
C PHE A 35 10.89 21.71 14.32
N TRP A 36 11.43 22.60 13.50
CA TRP A 36 11.24 22.56 12.05
C TRP A 36 11.88 21.33 11.40
N GLU A 37 13.04 20.88 11.87
CA GLU A 37 13.66 19.62 11.44
C GLU A 37 12.73 18.43 11.67
N ILE A 38 12.06 18.37 12.82
CA ILE A 38 11.07 17.30 13.11
C ILE A 38 9.87 17.40 12.16
N VAL A 39 9.31 18.60 11.98
CA VAL A 39 8.13 18.80 11.12
C VAL A 39 8.43 18.44 9.67
N ILE A 40 9.56 18.90 9.15
CA ILE A 40 10.00 18.60 7.78
C ILE A 40 10.24 17.11 7.63
N SER A 41 10.93 16.47 8.58
CA SER A 41 11.18 15.03 8.57
C SER A 41 9.88 14.21 8.56
N ASP A 42 8.89 14.55 9.39
CA ASP A 42 7.59 13.88 9.42
C ASP A 42 6.86 14.04 8.06
N ILE A 43 6.84 15.26 7.51
CA ILE A 43 6.22 15.54 6.22
C ILE A 43 6.90 14.75 5.10
N GLU A 44 8.23 14.70 5.07
CA GLU A 44 9.00 13.96 4.08
C GLU A 44 8.78 12.46 4.19
N TYR A 45 8.77 11.92 5.41
CA TYR A 45 8.46 10.52 5.69
C TYR A 45 7.08 10.15 5.11
N HIS A 46 6.05 10.95 5.38
CA HIS A 46 4.73 10.68 4.81
C HIS A 46 4.67 10.92 3.29
N ALA A 47 5.42 11.88 2.74
CA ALA A 47 5.50 12.10 1.30
C ALA A 47 6.10 10.90 0.55
N GLN A 48 7.22 10.40 1.06
CA GLN A 48 7.89 9.21 0.53
C GLN A 48 6.99 7.98 0.67
N GLY A 49 6.45 7.75 1.87
CA GLY A 49 5.52 6.65 2.13
C GLY A 49 4.28 6.67 1.24
N ASN A 50 3.67 7.85 1.02
CA ASN A 50 2.53 8.01 0.12
C ASN A 50 2.90 7.63 -1.31
N SER A 51 4.00 8.18 -1.85
CA SER A 51 4.41 7.91 -3.23
C SER A 51 4.80 6.44 -3.48
N GLY A 52 5.57 5.85 -2.56
CA GLY A 52 6.01 4.46 -2.65
C GLY A 52 4.85 3.48 -2.56
N ASN A 53 3.98 3.63 -1.54
CA ASN A 53 2.84 2.73 -1.36
C ASN A 53 1.78 2.90 -2.45
N LYS A 54 1.58 4.13 -2.97
CA LYS A 54 0.72 4.36 -4.13
C LYS A 54 1.22 3.57 -5.34
N ASN A 55 2.50 3.70 -5.67
CA ASN A 55 3.09 3.00 -6.82
C ASN A 55 3.01 1.47 -6.65
N ASN A 56 3.32 0.96 -5.46
CA ASN A 56 3.21 -0.47 -5.16
C ASN A 56 1.76 -0.95 -5.26
N HIS A 57 0.80 -0.22 -4.68
CA HIS A 57 -0.62 -0.56 -4.77
C HIS A 57 -1.09 -0.64 -6.23
N PHE A 58 -0.76 0.36 -7.07
CA PHE A 58 -1.15 0.31 -8.49
C PHE A 58 -0.41 -0.76 -9.29
N ASN A 59 0.85 -1.04 -8.97
CA ASN A 59 1.60 -2.10 -9.62
C ASN A 59 1.02 -3.49 -9.27
N GLU A 60 0.78 -3.75 -7.99
CA GLU A 60 0.10 -4.96 -7.52
C GLU A 60 -1.31 -5.06 -8.09
N ASN A 61 -2.04 -3.93 -8.19
CA ASN A 61 -3.39 -3.93 -8.76
C ASN A 61 -3.36 -4.26 -10.25
N ARG A 62 -2.36 -3.75 -10.98
CA ARG A 62 -2.16 -4.14 -12.39
C ARG A 62 -1.83 -5.63 -12.52
N GLN A 63 -1.02 -6.19 -11.62
CA GLN A 63 -0.72 -7.62 -11.63
C GLN A 63 -1.95 -8.46 -11.30
N VAL A 64 -2.74 -8.08 -10.29
CA VAL A 64 -3.98 -8.75 -9.92
C VAL A 64 -5.00 -8.62 -11.04
N ILE A 65 -5.20 -7.45 -11.64
CA ILE A 65 -6.06 -7.28 -12.83
C ILE A 65 -5.54 -8.15 -13.99
N GLY A 66 -4.22 -8.23 -14.20
CA GLY A 66 -3.63 -9.09 -15.24
C GLY A 66 -3.91 -10.57 -14.99
N ILE A 67 -3.76 -11.04 -13.75
CA ILE A 67 -4.06 -12.42 -13.34
C ILE A 67 -5.57 -12.68 -13.40
N THR A 68 -6.40 -11.78 -12.89
CA THR A 68 -7.86 -11.90 -12.94
C THR A 68 -8.37 -11.83 -14.37
N ALA A 69 -7.80 -10.99 -15.24
CA ALA A 69 -8.10 -10.97 -16.67
C ALA A 69 -7.60 -12.26 -17.34
N LEU A 70 -6.48 -12.84 -16.94
CA LEU A 70 -6.04 -14.17 -17.38
C LEU A 70 -7.01 -15.28 -16.91
N VAL A 71 -7.72 -15.09 -15.80
CA VAL A 71 -8.77 -16.03 -15.31
C VAL A 71 -10.10 -15.81 -16.02
N THR A 72 -10.52 -14.56 -16.20
CA THR A 72 -11.84 -14.21 -16.75
C THR A 72 -11.86 -14.17 -18.27
N SER A 73 -10.83 -13.64 -18.94
CA SER A 73 -10.57 -13.96 -20.36
C SER A 73 -10.06 -15.41 -20.52
N GLY A 74 -9.59 -15.98 -19.41
CA GLY A 74 -9.18 -17.38 -19.24
C GLY A 74 -10.27 -18.42 -19.41
N GLU A 75 -11.55 -18.05 -19.32
CA GLU A 75 -12.63 -19.01 -19.58
C GLU A 75 -12.54 -19.61 -21.00
N LYS A 76 -11.92 -18.91 -21.95
CA LYS A 76 -11.66 -19.44 -23.30
C LYS A 76 -10.20 -19.80 -23.56
N HIS A 77 -9.22 -19.06 -23.05
CA HIS A 77 -7.79 -19.29 -23.33
C HIS A 77 -6.98 -19.89 -22.18
N GLY A 78 -7.34 -19.61 -20.93
CA GLY A 78 -6.74 -20.20 -19.72
C GLY A 78 -7.14 -21.66 -19.55
N ALA A 79 -8.40 -22.00 -19.87
CA ALA A 79 -8.84 -23.37 -20.06
C ALA A 79 -8.05 -24.08 -21.17
N LEU A 80 -7.63 -23.35 -22.21
CA LEU A 80 -6.87 -23.87 -23.34
C LEU A 80 -5.40 -24.11 -22.97
N LEU A 81 -4.79 -23.24 -22.17
CA LEU A 81 -3.43 -23.39 -21.64
C LEU A 81 -3.35 -24.47 -20.56
N ALA A 82 -4.33 -24.51 -19.64
CA ALA A 82 -4.46 -25.58 -18.66
C ALA A 82 -4.71 -26.93 -19.35
N ARG A 83 -5.57 -26.97 -20.39
CA ARG A 83 -5.74 -28.17 -21.23
C ARG A 83 -4.48 -28.49 -22.01
N ALA A 84 -3.72 -27.53 -22.52
CA ALA A 84 -2.47 -27.77 -23.24
C ALA A 84 -1.40 -28.36 -22.32
N VAL A 85 -1.26 -27.85 -21.10
CA VAL A 85 -0.34 -28.39 -20.08
C VAL A 85 -0.80 -29.77 -19.61
N GLN A 86 -2.10 -29.98 -19.41
CA GLN A 86 -2.67 -31.30 -19.10
C GLN A 86 -2.47 -32.29 -20.25
N CYS A 87 -2.65 -31.86 -21.51
CA CYS A 87 -2.41 -32.67 -22.71
C CYS A 87 -0.93 -32.98 -22.88
N ALA A 88 -0.03 -32.01 -22.69
CA ALA A 88 1.41 -32.23 -22.74
C ALA A 88 1.87 -33.18 -21.62
N GLY A 89 1.32 -33.02 -20.40
CA GLY A 89 1.53 -33.94 -19.28
C GLY A 89 1.04 -35.34 -19.59
N LEU A 90 -0.19 -35.48 -20.12
CA LEU A 90 -0.76 -36.75 -20.56
C LEU A 90 0.05 -37.41 -21.67
N LEU A 91 0.57 -36.64 -22.63
CA LEU A 91 1.39 -37.14 -23.73
C LEU A 91 2.75 -37.62 -23.23
N LEU A 92 3.41 -36.86 -22.36
CA LEU A 92 4.70 -37.24 -21.77
C LEU A 92 4.55 -38.51 -20.92
N LEU A 93 3.46 -38.59 -20.18
CA LEU A 93 3.13 -39.70 -19.31
C LEU A 93 2.73 -40.95 -20.13
N SER A 94 1.93 -40.79 -21.18
CA SER A 94 1.61 -41.86 -22.14
C SER A 94 2.86 -42.39 -22.85
N PHE A 95 3.80 -41.51 -23.20
CA PHE A 95 5.10 -41.88 -23.75
C PHE A 95 5.92 -42.72 -22.74
N LEU A 96 6.02 -42.29 -21.48
CA LEU A 96 6.74 -43.02 -20.43
C LEU A 96 6.12 -44.39 -20.14
N VAL A 97 4.78 -44.48 -20.12
CA VAL A 97 4.04 -45.73 -19.95
C VAL A 97 4.25 -46.68 -21.13
N SER A 98 4.22 -46.18 -22.37
CA SER A 98 4.43 -46.99 -23.56
C SER A 98 5.87 -47.49 -23.71
N TRP A 99 6.85 -46.74 -23.21
CA TRP A 99 8.27 -47.06 -23.33
C TRP A 99 8.77 -48.00 -22.22
N PHE A 100 8.19 -47.94 -21.01
CA PHE A 100 8.69 -48.67 -19.84
C PHE A 100 7.67 -49.60 -19.14
N GLY A 101 6.39 -49.58 -19.53
CA GLY A 101 5.34 -50.29 -18.80
C GLY A 101 5.14 -51.75 -19.23
N SER A 102 5.68 -52.72 -18.48
CA SER A 102 5.31 -54.14 -18.64
C SER A 102 3.83 -54.41 -18.30
N ASN A 103 3.17 -53.55 -17.52
CA ASN A 103 1.74 -53.63 -17.17
C ASN A 103 1.01 -52.31 -17.47
N ARG A 104 0.29 -52.27 -18.59
CA ARG A 104 -0.39 -51.07 -19.13
C ARG A 104 -1.49 -50.48 -18.22
N LEU A 105 -2.15 -51.32 -17.42
CA LEU A 105 -3.25 -50.90 -16.55
C LEU A 105 -2.74 -50.17 -15.30
N VAL A 106 -1.71 -50.71 -14.64
CA VAL A 106 -1.05 -50.10 -13.48
C VAL A 106 -0.48 -48.73 -13.86
N SER A 107 0.16 -48.67 -15.01
CA SER A 107 0.78 -47.45 -15.53
C SER A 107 -0.26 -46.38 -15.90
N MET A 108 -1.42 -46.73 -16.46
CA MET A 108 -2.55 -45.79 -16.64
C MET A 108 -3.09 -45.24 -15.32
N VAL A 109 -3.24 -46.08 -14.28
CA VAL A 109 -3.77 -45.63 -12.97
C VAL A 109 -2.79 -44.70 -12.27
N VAL A 110 -1.49 -45.04 -12.25
CA VAL A 110 -0.43 -44.18 -11.71
C VAL A 110 -0.39 -42.85 -12.46
N SER A 111 -0.57 -42.89 -13.77
CA SER A 111 -0.60 -41.70 -14.62
C SER A 111 -1.76 -40.75 -14.26
N LEU A 112 -2.97 -41.29 -14.11
CA LEU A 112 -4.13 -40.50 -13.71
C LEU A 112 -3.92 -39.86 -12.33
N LEU A 113 -3.37 -40.61 -11.37
CA LEU A 113 -3.06 -40.10 -10.02
C LEU A 113 -2.05 -38.97 -10.07
N VAL A 114 -0.97 -39.09 -10.85
CA VAL A 114 0.03 -38.02 -11.03
C VAL A 114 -0.62 -36.77 -11.61
N LEU A 115 -1.52 -36.90 -12.58
CA LEU A 115 -2.18 -35.75 -13.20
C LEU A 115 -3.16 -35.04 -12.24
N ILE A 116 -3.88 -35.81 -11.42
CA ILE A 116 -4.72 -35.26 -10.35
C ILE A 116 -3.87 -34.52 -9.32
N LEU A 117 -2.73 -35.09 -8.90
CA LEU A 117 -1.82 -34.46 -7.93
C LEU A 117 -1.19 -33.18 -8.49
N LEU A 118 -0.74 -33.19 -9.74
CA LEU A 118 -0.19 -32.00 -10.40
C LEU A 118 -1.25 -30.90 -10.55
N SER A 119 -2.47 -31.26 -10.95
CA SER A 119 -3.57 -30.30 -11.08
C SER A 119 -3.98 -29.72 -9.71
N GLY A 120 -4.02 -30.55 -8.67
CA GLY A 120 -4.26 -30.11 -7.30
C GLY A 120 -3.16 -29.19 -6.76
N SER A 121 -1.89 -29.52 -7.03
CA SER A 121 -0.74 -28.70 -6.63
C SER A 121 -0.75 -27.33 -7.31
N LEU A 122 -1.05 -27.28 -8.61
CA LEU A 122 -1.23 -26.03 -9.36
C LEU A 122 -2.38 -25.19 -8.80
N TYR A 123 -3.51 -25.81 -8.48
CA TYR A 123 -4.65 -25.11 -7.89
C TYR A 123 -4.33 -24.51 -6.51
N LEU A 124 -3.63 -25.27 -5.65
CA LEU A 124 -3.25 -24.81 -4.31
C LEU A 124 -2.21 -23.68 -4.36
N THR A 125 -1.17 -23.82 -5.18
CA THR A 125 -0.14 -22.78 -5.33
C THR A 125 -0.72 -21.48 -5.89
N TYR A 126 -1.62 -21.60 -6.86
CA TYR A 126 -2.32 -20.46 -7.44
C TYR A 126 -3.22 -19.73 -6.44
N ASN A 127 -4.06 -20.46 -5.70
CA ASN A 127 -4.93 -19.86 -4.68
C ASN A 127 -4.12 -19.21 -3.56
N ALA A 128 -3.01 -19.81 -3.15
CA ALA A 128 -2.10 -19.22 -2.17
C ALA A 128 -1.49 -17.92 -2.69
N GLN A 129 -1.08 -17.86 -3.95
CA GLN A 129 -0.53 -16.66 -4.58
C GLN A 129 -1.58 -15.55 -4.72
N ALA A 130 -2.79 -15.87 -5.17
CA ALA A 130 -3.88 -14.91 -5.28
C ALA A 130 -4.24 -14.28 -3.92
N LYS A 131 -4.33 -15.10 -2.86
CA LYS A 131 -4.55 -14.62 -1.49
C LYS A 131 -3.42 -13.69 -1.01
N ARG A 132 -2.16 -14.05 -1.27
CA ARG A 132 -1.01 -13.21 -0.91
C ARG A 132 -1.04 -11.85 -1.63
N MET A 133 -1.37 -11.82 -2.91
CA MET A 133 -1.45 -10.57 -3.68
C MET A 133 -2.63 -9.70 -3.22
N GLN A 134 -3.79 -10.29 -2.90
CA GLN A 134 -4.92 -9.56 -2.31
C GLN A 134 -4.58 -8.95 -0.95
N LEU A 135 -3.85 -9.68 -0.10
CA LEU A 135 -3.36 -9.16 1.18
C LEU A 135 -2.39 -8.00 0.97
N ALA A 136 -1.42 -8.14 0.06
CA ALA A 136 -0.46 -7.08 -0.26
C ALA A 136 -1.16 -5.82 -0.81
N LEU A 137 -2.14 -6.00 -1.70
CA LEU A 137 -2.96 -4.91 -2.23
C LEU A 137 -3.65 -4.11 -1.13
N ARG A 138 -4.28 -4.83 -0.20
CA ARG A 138 -4.97 -4.21 0.93
C ARG A 138 -3.99 -3.46 1.83
N GLN A 139 -2.85 -4.07 2.16
CA GLN A 139 -1.81 -3.44 2.97
C GLN A 139 -1.24 -2.17 2.33
N TYR A 140 -0.88 -2.22 1.04
CA TYR A 140 -0.39 -1.04 0.33
C TYR A 140 -1.47 0.03 0.19
N GLY A 141 -2.72 -0.35 -0.03
CA GLY A 141 -3.86 0.58 -0.10
C GLY A 141 -4.09 1.29 1.24
N GLU A 142 -4.18 0.55 2.34
CA GLU A 142 -4.37 1.10 3.69
C GLU A 142 -3.19 2.00 4.10
N THR A 143 -1.96 1.55 3.83
CA THR A 143 -0.75 2.32 4.15
C THR A 143 -0.66 3.60 3.32
N TRP A 144 -0.99 3.52 2.02
CA TRP A 144 -1.06 4.66 1.13
C TRP A 144 -2.05 5.71 1.62
N VAL A 145 -3.29 5.31 1.91
CA VAL A 145 -4.34 6.21 2.40
C VAL A 145 -3.92 6.89 3.70
N ARG A 146 -3.28 6.14 4.61
CA ARG A 146 -2.76 6.69 5.87
C ARG A 146 -1.72 7.79 5.65
N HIS A 147 -0.71 7.55 4.82
CA HIS A 147 0.30 8.58 4.54
C HIS A 147 -0.29 9.79 3.80
N SER A 148 -1.27 9.57 2.91
CA SER A 148 -1.98 10.66 2.24
C SER A 148 -2.80 11.51 3.21
N ALA A 149 -3.48 10.89 4.18
CA ALA A 149 -4.27 11.59 5.20
C ALA A 149 -3.37 12.42 6.13
N ALA A 150 -2.26 11.83 6.61
CA ALA A 150 -1.29 12.53 7.46
C ALA A 150 -0.70 13.76 6.73
N LEU A 151 -0.27 13.61 5.48
CA LEU A 151 0.21 14.74 4.67
C LEU A 151 -0.83 15.84 4.53
N PHE A 152 -2.08 15.48 4.30
CA PHE A 152 -3.16 16.44 4.17
C PHE A 152 -3.38 17.24 5.46
N GLU A 153 -3.32 16.58 6.63
CA GLU A 153 -3.40 17.27 7.93
C GLU A 153 -2.25 18.28 8.11
N TYR A 154 -1.00 17.90 7.81
CA TYR A 154 0.14 18.83 7.86
C TYR A 154 0.01 19.99 6.85
N GLU A 155 -0.36 19.69 5.60
CA GLU A 155 -0.53 20.70 4.55
C GLU A 155 -1.65 21.70 4.91
N GLN A 156 -2.76 21.22 5.49
CA GLN A 156 -3.83 22.09 5.97
C GLN A 156 -3.39 22.95 7.14
N GLU A 157 -2.64 22.41 8.09
CA GLU A 157 -2.20 23.16 9.27
C GLU A 157 -1.20 24.25 8.89
N LEU A 158 -0.25 23.94 7.98
CA LEU A 158 0.65 24.93 7.39
C LEU A 158 -0.15 26.05 6.70
N LEU A 159 -1.17 25.70 5.91
CA LEU A 159 -1.99 26.68 5.20
C LEU A 159 -2.80 27.56 6.17
N ARG A 160 -3.42 26.97 7.20
CA ARG A 160 -4.14 27.72 8.24
C ARG A 160 -3.23 28.71 8.95
N PHE A 161 -2.03 28.26 9.32
CA PHE A 161 -1.06 29.11 9.99
C PHE A 161 -0.57 30.24 9.07
N VAL A 162 -0.20 29.95 7.82
CA VAL A 162 0.31 30.97 6.89
C VAL A 162 -0.73 32.05 6.58
N TYR A 163 -1.99 31.67 6.39
CA TYR A 163 -3.06 32.58 5.97
C TYR A 163 -3.91 33.15 7.12
N ASP A 164 -3.52 32.95 8.38
CA ASP A 164 -4.29 33.40 9.54
C ASP A 164 -5.74 32.90 9.52
N LEU A 165 -5.96 31.64 9.10
CA LEU A 165 -7.29 31.02 9.14
C LEU A 165 -7.56 30.46 10.53
N ASP A 166 -8.82 30.11 10.83
CA ASP A 166 -9.17 29.41 12.07
C ASP A 166 -8.23 28.20 12.31
N PRO A 167 -7.58 28.10 13.49
CA PRO A 167 -7.87 28.86 14.71
C PRO A 167 -6.89 30.01 15.05
N TYR A 168 -6.25 30.61 14.05
CA TYR A 168 -5.24 31.68 14.20
C TYR A 168 -5.79 33.10 14.01
N ASP A 169 -6.90 33.25 13.30
CA ASP A 169 -7.59 34.51 13.03
C ASP A 169 -7.97 35.29 14.31
N ALA A 170 -8.42 34.57 15.34
CA ALA A 170 -8.85 35.16 16.62
C ALA A 170 -7.74 35.19 17.70
N VAL A 171 -6.52 34.77 17.38
CA VAL A 171 -5.43 34.61 18.35
C VAL A 171 -4.44 35.77 18.23
N PRO A 172 -4.02 36.40 19.33
CA PRO A 172 -2.96 37.40 19.31
C PRO A 172 -1.70 36.84 18.60
N PRO A 173 -1.08 37.58 17.65
CA PRO A 173 0.03 37.06 16.85
C PRO A 173 1.11 36.35 17.67
N GLN A 174 1.48 36.93 18.80
CA GLN A 174 2.49 36.44 19.75
C GLN A 174 2.23 35.00 20.27
N LEU A 175 0.96 34.58 20.32
CA LEU A 175 0.54 33.25 20.78
C LEU A 175 0.35 32.25 19.63
N GLN A 176 0.31 32.71 18.38
CA GLN A 176 0.11 31.84 17.21
C GLN A 176 1.21 30.78 17.06
N PRO A 177 2.53 31.06 17.26
CA PRO A 177 3.58 30.06 17.14
C PRO A 177 3.40 28.88 18.11
N LYS A 178 3.05 29.18 19.37
CA LYS A 178 2.78 28.16 20.39
C LYS A 178 1.55 27.33 20.05
N ARG A 179 0.49 27.98 19.51
CA ARG A 179 -0.72 27.27 19.06
C ARG A 179 -0.40 26.37 17.88
N PHE A 180 0.41 26.82 16.94
CA PHE A 180 0.88 26.04 15.80
C PHE A 180 1.68 24.81 16.21
N GLN A 181 2.68 24.98 17.08
CA GLN A 181 3.42 23.84 17.64
C GLN A 181 2.48 22.82 18.31
N THR A 182 1.49 23.30 19.06
CA THR A 182 0.50 22.43 19.72
C THR A 182 -0.33 21.64 18.70
N GLN A 183 -0.80 22.28 17.63
CA GLN A 183 -1.58 21.60 16.59
C GLN A 183 -0.74 20.56 15.84
N ILE A 184 0.51 20.88 15.53
CA ILE A 184 1.45 19.93 14.90
C ILE A 184 1.69 18.71 15.78
N LEU A 185 1.91 18.90 17.09
CA LEU A 185 2.06 17.80 18.04
C LEU A 185 0.79 16.95 18.14
N GLN A 186 -0.39 17.56 18.07
CA GLN A 186 -1.66 16.83 18.05
C GLN A 186 -1.82 15.99 16.78
N ILE A 187 -1.47 16.53 15.61
CA ILE A 187 -1.45 15.76 14.34
C ILE A 187 -0.56 14.54 14.49
N ARG A 188 0.66 14.73 15.02
CA ARG A 188 1.61 13.63 15.26
C ARG A 188 1.06 12.58 16.22
N ALA A 189 0.50 13.01 17.35
CA ALA A 189 -0.09 12.10 18.34
C ALA A 189 -1.27 11.31 17.77
N ARG A 190 -2.16 11.94 16.99
CA ARG A 190 -3.27 11.26 16.31
C ARG A 190 -2.77 10.24 15.29
N ASN A 191 -1.74 10.58 14.53
CA ASN A 191 -1.14 9.66 13.55
C ASN A 191 -0.48 8.45 14.24
N GLN A 192 0.20 8.68 15.36
CA GLN A 192 0.80 7.62 16.16
C GLN A 192 -0.27 6.69 16.77
N ALA A 193 -1.32 7.25 17.39
CA ALA A 193 -2.41 6.47 17.96
C ALA A 193 -3.14 5.62 16.90
N ARG A 194 -3.36 6.18 15.69
CA ARG A 194 -3.91 5.41 14.55
C ARG A 194 -2.98 4.27 14.14
N PHE A 195 -1.66 4.48 14.15
CA PHE A 195 -0.71 3.42 13.84
C PHE A 195 -0.74 2.31 14.89
N GLU A 196 -0.70 2.66 16.18
CA GLU A 196 -0.77 1.69 17.28
C GLU A 196 -2.06 0.88 17.26
N SER A 197 -3.20 1.53 17.06
CA SER A 197 -4.50 0.86 16.92
C SER A 197 -4.55 -0.11 15.74
N ASN A 198 -3.92 0.23 14.62
CA ASN A 198 -3.86 -0.67 13.46
C ASN A 198 -2.95 -1.86 13.70
N MET A 199 -1.82 -1.66 14.39
CA MET A 199 -0.88 -2.74 14.72
C MET A 199 -1.46 -3.69 15.76
N SER A 200 -2.15 -3.18 16.79
CA SER A 200 -2.82 -4.01 17.80
C SER A 200 -4.01 -4.78 17.23
N GLY A 201 -4.80 -4.14 16.35
CA GLY A 201 -5.85 -4.82 15.59
C GLY A 201 -5.31 -5.93 14.69
N LEU A 202 -4.17 -5.70 14.01
CA LEU A 202 -3.50 -6.73 13.20
C LEU A 202 -3.03 -7.91 14.06
N ALA A 203 -2.45 -7.65 15.23
CA ALA A 203 -2.01 -8.69 16.15
C ALA A 203 -3.19 -9.57 16.62
N ALA A 204 -4.32 -8.95 16.98
CA ALA A 204 -5.53 -9.66 17.37
C ALA A 204 -6.15 -10.49 16.22
N CYS A 205 -6.09 -10.00 14.98
CA CYS A 205 -6.55 -10.76 13.81
C CYS A 205 -5.64 -11.94 13.42
N VAL A 206 -4.37 -11.92 13.81
CA VAL A 206 -3.41 -13.01 13.57
C VAL A 206 -3.49 -14.09 14.66
N GLU A 207 -3.91 -13.74 15.88
CA GLU A 207 -4.08 -14.69 16.99
C GLU A 207 -5.38 -15.49 16.95
N GLN A 208 -6.38 -15.08 16.16
CA GLN A 208 -7.62 -15.86 16.03
C GLN A 208 -7.43 -16.99 14.99
N PRO A 209 -7.54 -18.28 15.40
CA PRO A 209 -7.60 -19.37 14.44
C PRO A 209 -8.86 -19.20 13.58
N PRO A 210 -8.85 -19.64 12.31
CA PRO A 210 -10.04 -19.55 11.45
C PRO A 210 -11.20 -20.26 12.14
N GLU A 211 -12.29 -19.53 12.37
CA GLU A 211 -13.57 -20.14 12.76
C GLU A 211 -13.99 -21.08 11.62
N ASN A 212 -14.01 -22.37 11.92
CA ASN A 212 -14.58 -23.38 11.03
C ASN A 212 -16.07 -23.07 10.88
N THR A 213 -16.46 -22.55 9.72
CA THR A 213 -17.85 -22.46 9.26
C THR A 213 -18.02 -23.30 8.01
#